data_AF-A0A7C6N3F5-F1
#
_entry.id   AF-A0A7C6N3F5-F1
#
_cell.length_a   1.000
_cell.length_b   1.000
_cell.length_c   1.000
_cell.angle_alpha   90.00
_cell.angle_beta   90.00
_cell.angle_gamma   90.00
#
_symmetry.space_group_name_H-M   'P 1'
#
loop_
_entity.id
_entity.type
_entity.pdbx_description
1 polymer ?
#
loop_
_entity_poly.entity_id
_entity_poly.type
_entity_poly.pdbx_seq_one_letter_code
_entity_poly.pdbx_strand_id
1 'polypeptide(L)'
;MKHNYIPSKFYKSDSGHTLASLNGLHSELKTWLKKFRGVSTKHLQGYLDFFRYLKYLKYKIEYENRINETYCRSIPSYTTYLIDNIYNEPMPIDLKLAYGDYKYGIFA
;
A
#
# COMPACT_ATOMS: atom_id res chain seq x y z
N MET A 1 -12.48 -19.77 7.30
CA MET A 1 -11.18 -19.23 7.74
C MET A 1 -10.80 -19.88 9.07
N LYS A 2 -9.62 -20.48 9.20
CA LYS A 2 -9.11 -20.91 10.53
C LYS A 2 -8.74 -19.66 11.32
N HIS A 3 -9.33 -19.48 12.50
CA HIS A 3 -9.00 -18.36 13.37
C HIS A 3 -7.77 -18.72 14.19
N ASN A 4 -6.66 -18.00 14.00
CA ASN A 4 -5.48 -18.16 14.84
C ASN A 4 -5.67 -17.35 16.13
N TYR A 5 -5.69 -18.01 17.28
CA TYR A 5 -5.76 -17.36 18.59
C TYR A 5 -4.78 -18.01 19.56
N ILE A 6 -4.44 -17.27 20.62
CA ILE A 6 -3.68 -17.82 21.75
C ILE A 6 -4.71 -18.24 22.79
N PRO A 7 -4.81 -19.53 23.14
CA PRO A 7 -5.78 -20.00 24.11
C PRO A 7 -5.53 -19.39 25.49
N SER A 8 -6.60 -19.23 26.27
CA SER A 8 -6.50 -18.74 27.65
C SER A 8 -5.58 -19.64 28.47
N LYS A 9 -4.74 -19.03 29.32
CA LYS A 9 -3.66 -19.68 30.10
C LYS A 9 -2.43 -20.14 29.31
N PHE A 10 -2.37 -19.87 28.00
CA PHE A 10 -1.20 -20.15 27.17
C PHE A 10 -0.53 -18.86 26.70
N TYR A 11 0.77 -18.95 26.39
CA TYR A 11 1.59 -17.81 25.95
C TYR A 11 1.98 -17.88 24.47
N LYS A 12 1.65 -18.98 23.78
CA LYS A 12 1.95 -19.22 22.37
C LYS A 12 0.75 -19.84 21.67
N SER A 13 0.55 -19.50 20.40
CA SER A 13 -0.36 -20.21 19.51
C SER A 13 0.35 -21.39 18.84
N ASP A 14 -0.44 -22.33 18.30
CA ASP A 14 0.07 -23.44 17.48
C ASP A 14 0.82 -22.96 16.23
N SER A 15 0.51 -21.74 15.76
CA SER A 15 1.17 -21.08 14.63
C SER A 15 2.47 -20.33 15.00
N GLY A 16 2.93 -20.44 16.24
CA GLY A 16 4.18 -19.82 16.71
C GLY A 16 4.08 -18.34 17.10
N HIS A 17 2.88 -17.75 17.13
CA HIS A 17 2.71 -16.38 17.62
C HIS A 17 2.74 -16.35 19.15
N THR A 18 3.39 -15.36 19.73
CA THR A 18 3.53 -15.21 21.19
C THR A 18 2.64 -14.10 21.74
N LEU A 19 2.16 -14.28 22.97
CA LEU A 19 1.36 -13.28 23.66
C LEU A 19 2.13 -11.97 23.86
N ALA A 20 3.45 -12.07 24.06
CA ALA A 20 4.34 -10.91 24.15
C ALA A 20 4.35 -10.08 22.86
N SER A 21 4.46 -10.73 21.69
CA SER A 21 4.42 -10.04 20.40
C SER A 21 3.07 -9.36 20.17
N LEU A 22 1.97 -10.05 20.51
CA LEU A 22 0.62 -9.50 20.40
C LEU A 22 0.43 -8.26 21.31
N ASN A 23 0.84 -8.36 22.57
CA ASN A 23 0.72 -7.26 23.53
C ASN A 23 1.59 -6.06 23.14
N GLY A 24 2.78 -6.31 22.59
CA GLY A 24 3.64 -5.28 22.02
C GLY A 24 2.94 -4.55 20.88
N LEU A 25 2.42 -5.30 19.89
CA LEU A 25 1.70 -4.74 18.75
C LEU A 25 0.47 -3.93 19.18
N HIS A 26 -0.30 -4.43 20.15
CA HIS A 26 -1.46 -3.73 20.69
C HIS A 26 -1.06 -2.42 21.41
N SER A 27 0.03 -2.44 22.17
CA SER A 27 0.54 -1.25 22.86
C SER A 27 1.03 -0.18 21.87
N GLU A 28 1.69 -0.59 20.79
CA GLU A 28 2.11 0.29 19.70
C GLU A 28 0.90 0.90 18.99
N LEU A 29 -0.11 0.11 18.66
CA LEU A 29 -1.36 0.59 18.05
C LEU A 29 -2.04 1.63 18.95
N LYS A 30 -2.17 1.33 20.25
CA LYS A 30 -2.75 2.26 21.23
C LYS A 30 -1.98 3.58 21.28
N THR A 31 -0.65 3.51 21.27
CA THR A 31 0.22 4.71 21.29
C THR A 31 0.10 5.51 20.00
N TRP A 32 -0.02 4.84 18.86
CA TRP A 32 -0.22 5.49 17.57
C TRP A 32 -1.58 6.20 17.49
N LEU A 33 -2.64 5.54 17.98
CA LEU A 33 -4.00 6.10 18.01
C LEU A 33 -4.13 7.33 18.91
N LYS A 34 -3.35 7.43 20.00
CA LYS A 34 -3.34 8.59 20.91
C LYS A 34 -3.04 9.93 20.22
N LYS A 35 -2.41 9.91 19.04
CA LYS A 35 -2.12 11.12 18.27
C LYS A 35 -3.38 11.78 17.69
N PHE A 36 -4.47 11.02 17.55
CA PHE A 36 -5.73 11.50 17.02
C PHE A 36 -6.69 11.88 18.16
N ARG A 37 -7.47 12.96 17.98
CA ARG A 37 -8.45 13.45 18.98
C ARG A 37 -9.74 12.64 18.96
N GLY A 38 -9.61 11.32 19.08
CA GLY A 38 -10.71 10.35 18.94
C GLY A 38 -10.74 9.70 17.56
N VAL A 39 -11.15 8.43 17.54
CA VAL A 39 -11.30 7.63 16.32
C VAL A 39 -12.72 7.10 16.28
N SER A 40 -13.49 7.54 15.28
CA SER A 40 -14.84 7.03 15.06
C SER A 40 -14.79 5.57 14.61
N THR A 41 -15.71 4.75 15.12
CA THR A 41 -15.86 3.34 14.73
C THR A 41 -16.09 3.19 13.22
N LYS A 42 -16.76 4.17 12.58
CA LYS A 42 -16.97 4.22 11.11
C LYS A 42 -15.65 4.25 10.33
N HIS A 43 -14.63 4.92 10.86
CA HIS A 43 -13.35 5.11 10.19
C HIS A 43 -12.25 4.19 10.72
N LEU A 44 -12.52 3.42 11.78
CA LEU A 44 -11.53 2.57 12.45
C LEU A 44 -10.79 1.65 11.49
N GLN A 45 -11.48 1.05 10.52
CA GLN A 45 -10.84 0.17 9.54
C GLN A 45 -9.72 0.88 8.76
N GLY A 46 -9.96 2.12 8.30
CA GLY A 46 -8.94 2.92 7.60
C GLY A 46 -7.73 3.23 8.49
N TYR A 47 -7.95 3.47 9.78
CA TYR A 47 -6.85 3.64 10.74
C TYR A 47 -6.05 2.35 10.91
N LEU A 48 -6.71 1.20 11.02
CA LEU A 48 -6.05 -0.10 11.14
C LEU A 48 -5.25 -0.44 9.88
N ASP A 49 -5.81 -0.16 8.70
CA ASP A 49 -5.14 -0.38 7.41
C ASP A 49 -3.92 0.52 7.28
N PHE A 50 -4.02 1.78 7.69
CA PHE A 50 -2.89 2.70 7.69
C PHE A 50 -1.81 2.28 8.70
N PHE A 51 -2.18 1.87 9.90
CA PHE A 51 -1.24 1.34 10.88
C PHE A 51 -0.50 0.09 10.36
N ARG A 52 -1.24 -0.83 9.74
CA ARG A 52 -0.67 -2.02 9.08
C ARG A 52 0.29 -1.62 7.96
N TYR A 53 -0.05 -0.60 7.19
CA TYR A 53 0.81 -0.10 6.12
C TYR A 53 2.14 0.46 6.66
N LEU A 54 2.08 1.28 7.70
CA LEU A 54 3.28 1.82 8.36
C LEU A 54 4.19 0.70 8.88
N LYS A 55 3.61 -0.38 9.40
CA LYS A 55 4.36 -1.58 9.84
C LYS A 55 5.00 -2.31 8.67
N TYR A 56 4.29 -2.47 7.56
CA TYR A 56 4.85 -3.04 6.34
C TYR A 56 6.06 -2.22 5.85
N LEU A 57 5.94 -0.89 5.75
CA LEU A 57 7.06 -0.03 5.37
C LEU A 57 8.24 -0.17 6.32
N LYS A 58 7.98 -0.25 7.63
CA LYS A 58 9.04 -0.38 8.64
C LYS A 58 9.80 -1.70 8.54
N TYR A 59 9.11 -2.81 8.27
CA TYR A 59 9.68 -4.15 8.36
C TYR A 59 10.16 -4.74 7.04
N LYS A 60 9.59 -4.29 5.91
CA LYS A 60 9.86 -4.89 4.59
C LYS A 60 10.61 -3.98 3.64
N ILE A 61 10.53 -2.66 3.84
CA ILE A 61 11.07 -1.68 2.90
C ILE A 61 12.23 -0.90 3.54
N GLU A 62 13.34 -0.83 2.82
CA GLU A 62 14.49 0.00 3.16
C GLU A 62 14.10 1.46 3.23
N TYR A 63 14.74 2.21 4.13
CA TYR A 63 14.34 3.59 4.44
C TYR A 63 14.26 4.49 3.20
N GLU A 64 15.26 4.43 2.34
CA GLU A 64 15.37 5.24 1.12
C GLU A 64 14.22 4.97 0.14
N ASN A 65 13.77 3.71 0.07
CA ASN A 65 12.75 3.26 -0.88
C ASN A 65 11.31 3.51 -0.40
N ARG A 66 11.11 3.94 0.86
CA ARG A 66 9.76 4.10 1.44
C ARG A 66 8.93 5.19 0.76
N ILE A 67 9.59 6.26 0.30
CA ILE A 67 8.91 7.38 -0.36
C ILE A 67 8.34 6.89 -1.70
N ASN A 68 9.16 6.21 -2.50
CA ASN A 68 8.75 5.65 -3.79
C ASN A 68 7.63 4.61 -3.63
N GLU A 69 7.76 3.68 -2.68
CA GLU A 69 6.72 2.68 -2.40
C GLU A 69 5.39 3.35 -2.00
N THR A 70 5.46 4.40 -1.18
CA THR A 70 4.26 5.15 -0.75
C THR A 70 3.62 5.91 -1.89
N TYR A 71 4.44 6.54 -2.73
CA TYR A 71 3.96 7.21 -3.92
C TYR A 71 3.21 6.23 -4.82
N CYS A 72 3.85 5.12 -5.20
CA CYS A 72 3.25 4.08 -6.05
C CYS A 72 1.95 3.51 -5.46
N ARG A 73 1.89 3.27 -4.13
CA ARG A 73 0.66 2.78 -3.48
C ARG A 73 -0.48 3.79 -3.46
N SER A 74 -0.17 5.09 -3.50
CA SER A 74 -1.18 6.14 -3.45
C SER A 74 -1.79 6.45 -4.83
N ILE A 75 -1.04 6.24 -5.92
CA ILE A 75 -1.47 6.49 -7.30
C ILE A 75 -2.88 5.95 -7.62
N PRO A 76 -3.24 4.69 -7.31
CA PRO A 76 -4.57 4.16 -7.63
C PRO A 76 -5.72 4.87 -6.91
N SER A 77 -5.43 5.63 -5.85
CA SER A 77 -6.42 6.45 -5.15
C SER A 77 -6.71 7.76 -5.88
N TYR A 78 -5.77 8.22 -6.72
CA TYR A 78 -5.84 9.48 -7.45
C TYR A 78 -6.23 9.29 -8.93
N THR A 79 -5.84 8.16 -9.52
CA THR A 79 -6.15 7.83 -10.91
C THR A 79 -6.76 6.45 -11.02
N THR A 80 -7.84 6.35 -11.79
CA THR A 80 -8.45 5.08 -12.21
C THR A 80 -7.83 4.55 -13.51
N TYR A 81 -6.90 5.30 -14.09
CA TYR A 81 -6.34 5.01 -15.39
C TYR A 81 -5.24 3.95 -15.27
N LEU A 82 -5.49 2.79 -15.87
CA LEU A 82 -4.55 1.67 -15.90
C LEU A 82 -3.61 1.83 -17.11
N ILE A 83 -2.45 1.17 -17.05
CA ILE A 83 -1.52 1.11 -18.19
C ILE A 83 -2.22 0.56 -19.44
N ASP A 84 -3.14 -0.40 -19.25
CA ASP A 84 -3.96 -0.95 -20.34
C ASP A 84 -4.81 0.11 -21.04
N ASN A 85 -5.24 1.15 -20.32
CA ASN A 85 -6.01 2.23 -20.93
C ASN A 85 -5.12 3.06 -21.87
N ILE A 86 -3.81 3.20 -21.59
CA ILE A 86 -2.85 3.94 -22.43
C ILE A 86 -2.82 3.34 -23.85
N TYR A 87 -2.79 2.02 -23.96
CA TYR A 87 -2.70 1.34 -25.25
C TYR A 87 -4.00 1.38 -26.05
N ASN A 88 -5.13 1.52 -25.36
CA ASN A 88 -6.45 1.56 -25.99
C ASN A 88 -6.90 2.97 -26.37
N GLU A 89 -6.24 4.01 -25.86
CA GLU A 89 -6.52 5.37 -26.27
C GLU A 89 -5.87 5.72 -27.62
N PRO A 90 -6.61 6.41 -28.51
CA PRO A 90 -6.02 6.89 -29.75
C PRO A 90 -4.94 7.91 -29.40
N MET A 91 -3.81 7.77 -30.07
CA MET A 91 -2.67 8.65 -29.88
C MET A 91 -3.07 10.12 -30.10
N PRO A 92 -2.70 11.02 -29.18
CA PRO A 92 -3.22 12.39 -29.19
C PRO A 92 -2.61 13.27 -30.29
N ILE A 93 -1.55 12.80 -30.95
CA ILE A 93 -0.86 13.50 -32.03
C ILE A 93 -0.73 12.55 -33.22
N ASP A 94 -0.84 13.07 -34.44
CA ASP A 94 -0.50 12.31 -35.63
C ASP A 94 1.02 12.19 -35.74
N LEU A 95 1.56 10.96 -35.62
CA LEU A 95 2.99 10.71 -35.74
C LEU A 95 3.53 11.00 -37.13
N LYS A 96 2.73 10.79 -38.17
CA LYS A 96 3.17 11.05 -39.55
C LYS A 96 3.32 12.55 -39.78
N LEU A 97 2.45 13.35 -39.18
CA LEU A 97 2.60 14.81 -39.18
C LEU A 97 3.87 15.24 -38.43
N ALA A 98 4.11 14.68 -37.23
CA ALA A 98 5.21 15.10 -36.38
C ALA A 98 6.59 14.61 -36.85
N TYR A 99 6.65 13.42 -37.46
CA TYR A 99 7.91 12.73 -37.78
C TYR A 99 8.01 12.27 -39.24
N GLY A 100 7.11 12.67 -40.13
CA GLY A 100 7.12 12.24 -41.54
C GLY A 100 8.35 12.69 -42.33
N ASP A 101 8.99 13.79 -41.91
CA ASP A 101 10.23 14.30 -42.54
C ASP A 101 11.48 13.53 -42.07
N TYR A 102 11.35 12.71 -41.02
CA TYR A 102 12.45 11.91 -40.50
C TYR A 102 12.68 10.69 -41.41
N LYS A 103 13.82 10.66 -42.10
CA LYS A 103 14.20 9.62 -43.07
C LYS A 103 14.50 8.24 -42.47
N TYR A 104 14.21 8.03 -41.19
CA TYR A 104 14.50 6.82 -40.45
C TYR A 104 13.34 6.49 -39.51
N GLY A 105 12.94 5.22 -39.42
CA GLY A 105 11.90 4.76 -38.50
C GLY A 105 10.68 4.17 -39.22
N ILE A 106 9.57 4.10 -38.50
CA ILE A 106 8.34 3.38 -38.88
C ILE A 106 7.61 3.96 -40.11
N PHE A 107 7.93 5.20 -40.50
CA PHE A 107 7.32 5.93 -41.62
C PHE A 107 8.30 6.23 -42.76
N ALA A 108 9.53 5.72 -42.67
CA ALA A 108 10.55 5.85 -43.72
C ALA A 108 10.29 4.89 -44.90
#